data_AF-A0A6I8QKX8-F1
#
_entry.id   AF-A0A6I8QKX8-F1
#
_cell.length_a   1.000
_cell.length_b   1.000
_cell.length_c   1.000
_cell.angle_alpha   90.00
_cell.angle_beta   90.00
_cell.angle_gamma   90.00
#
_symmetry.space_group_name_H-M   'P 1'
#
loop_
_entity.id
_entity.type
_entity.pdbx_description
1 polymer ?
#
loop_
_entity_poly.entity_id
_entity_poly.type
_entity_poly.pdbx_seq_one_letter_code
_entity_poly.pdbx_strand_id
1 'polypeptide(L)'
;MSIHPAGGYKKLFETAEELATPMATHVTGRVPPWLSGSLLRCGPGLFEVGSEQFYHLFDGQALLHKFEIREGHVSYHRRFVRTDAYVRAMTEKRIVITEFGTFAYPDPCRNIFSRFFSYFKGLEVTDNALVNVYPVGEDYYACTETNYITKVNPETLETVKKVDLCNYISINGVTAHPHIESDGTVYNIGNCFGKNFAIAYNVVKTPPLQADKEDPITKSTVVVQFPCSDRFKPSYVHSFGMTPNYLVFVEQPVKINLLKFLSAWSIWGANYMDCFESHETMGVWMHVAEKHTGEYLNIKYRTSAFNIFHHINTYEDNGFLILDVCCWKGFEFIYNYLYLANLRENWEEVKKHAEKAPQPEARRYVLPLDINKNDVGKNLVSLNYTTATATLHSDGTIWLEPEVLFSGPRQAFEFPQINYKKYGGKDYSYAYGLGLNHFIPDRLTKLNVKTKETWVWQEPNAYPSEPIFVQAPDAIEEDDGIVLSAVISPAVGHKPSYLLILDAKDMSEIARAEVDTIIPVTFHGMFKRA
;
A
#
# COMPACT_ATOMS: atom_id res chain seq x y z
N MET A 1 3.19 8.13 25.57
CA MET A 1 2.40 7.48 24.51
C MET A 1 0.96 7.93 24.67
N SER A 2 0.32 8.37 23.59
CA SER A 2 -1.10 8.76 23.58
C SER A 2 -1.98 7.56 23.94
N ILE A 3 -3.09 7.84 24.63
CA ILE A 3 -4.12 6.87 24.97
C ILE A 3 -5.43 7.29 24.30
N HIS A 4 -6.26 6.32 23.92
CA HIS A 4 -7.53 6.57 23.23
C HIS A 4 -8.73 5.95 23.97
N PRO A 5 -8.93 6.24 25.28
CA PRO A 5 -9.97 5.59 26.09
C PRO A 5 -11.39 5.82 25.56
N ALA A 6 -11.61 6.93 24.84
CA ALA A 6 -12.91 7.25 24.22
C ALA A 6 -13.26 6.35 23.02
N GLY A 7 -12.29 5.61 22.46
CA GLY A 7 -12.55 4.67 21.36
C GLY A 7 -13.01 5.33 20.05
N GLY A 8 -12.67 6.59 19.80
CA GLY A 8 -13.10 7.32 18.61
C GLY A 8 -12.65 6.67 17.28
N TYR A 9 -11.54 5.94 17.30
CA TYR A 9 -11.02 5.22 16.12
C TYR A 9 -12.01 4.21 15.55
N LYS A 10 -13.01 3.75 16.31
CA LYS A 10 -14.04 2.82 15.80
C LYS A 10 -14.77 3.41 14.59
N LYS A 11 -14.88 4.75 14.50
CA LYS A 11 -15.48 5.46 13.36
C LYS A 11 -14.72 5.28 12.04
N LEU A 12 -13.43 4.91 12.09
CA LEU A 12 -12.66 4.52 10.89
C LEU A 12 -13.26 3.29 10.20
N PHE A 13 -13.99 2.47 10.95
CA PHE A 13 -14.46 1.15 10.53
C PHE A 13 -15.99 1.09 10.49
N GLU A 14 -16.67 2.22 10.31
CA GLU A 14 -18.13 2.28 10.18
C GLU A 14 -18.54 2.54 8.73
N THR A 15 -19.63 1.88 8.31
CA THR A 15 -20.20 2.07 6.97
C THR A 15 -20.61 3.51 6.76
N ALA A 16 -20.32 4.03 5.57
CA ALA A 16 -20.70 5.37 5.16
C ALA A 16 -21.43 5.36 3.81
N GLU A 17 -22.44 6.21 3.68
CA GLU A 17 -23.22 6.34 2.45
C GLU A 17 -22.49 7.19 1.40
N GLU A 18 -22.69 6.90 0.11
CA GLU A 18 -22.18 7.73 -0.97
C GLU A 18 -22.85 9.11 -1.02
N LEU A 19 -22.19 10.09 -1.63
CA LEU A 19 -22.71 11.44 -1.80
C LEU A 19 -23.25 11.61 -3.22
N ALA A 20 -24.50 12.09 -3.35
CA ALA A 20 -25.11 12.35 -4.65
C ALA A 20 -24.41 13.50 -5.40
N THR A 21 -24.01 14.54 -4.67
CA THR A 21 -23.25 15.70 -5.19
C THR A 21 -22.09 16.03 -4.27
N PRO A 22 -21.04 16.73 -4.74
CA PRO A 22 -20.00 17.26 -3.88
C PRO A 22 -20.60 18.15 -2.77
N MET A 23 -20.08 18.02 -1.54
CA MET A 23 -20.44 18.86 -0.42
C MET A 23 -19.42 19.98 -0.24
N ALA A 24 -19.88 21.17 0.13
CA ALA A 24 -19.00 22.25 0.54
C ALA A 24 -18.36 21.92 1.90
N THR A 25 -17.13 22.40 2.12
CA THR A 25 -16.43 22.28 3.41
C THR A 25 -16.41 23.62 4.14
N HIS A 26 -16.20 23.59 5.45
CA HIS A 26 -15.89 24.79 6.23
C HIS A 26 -14.37 24.92 6.35
N VAL A 27 -13.79 25.97 5.79
CA VAL A 27 -12.33 26.17 5.80
C VAL A 27 -11.94 27.05 6.99
N THR A 28 -11.04 26.53 7.83
CA THR A 28 -10.34 27.28 8.89
C THR A 28 -8.87 27.40 8.50
N GLY A 29 -8.24 28.56 8.76
CA GLY A 29 -6.90 28.88 8.26
C GLY A 29 -6.93 29.40 6.82
N ARG A 30 -5.80 29.30 6.10
CA ARG A 30 -5.69 29.80 4.72
C ARG A 30 -5.06 28.76 3.80
N VAL A 31 -5.89 28.09 3.00
CA VAL A 31 -5.43 27.18 1.95
C VAL A 31 -4.48 27.93 1.01
N PRO A 32 -3.27 27.39 0.72
CA PRO A 32 -2.31 28.05 -0.16
C PRO A 32 -2.91 28.34 -1.54
N PRO A 33 -2.81 29.58 -2.08
CA PRO A 33 -3.43 29.94 -3.36
C PRO A 33 -2.92 29.14 -4.57
N TRP A 34 -1.69 28.62 -4.48
CA TRP A 34 -1.10 27.79 -5.53
C TRP A 34 -1.62 26.35 -5.53
N LEU A 35 -2.27 25.91 -4.44
CA LEU A 35 -2.80 24.57 -4.34
C LEU A 35 -4.10 24.46 -5.15
N SER A 36 -4.00 23.89 -6.35
CA SER A 36 -5.15 23.60 -7.18
C SER A 36 -5.07 22.19 -7.76
N GLY A 37 -6.13 21.41 -7.55
CA GLY A 37 -6.17 20.00 -7.93
C GLY A 37 -7.18 19.20 -7.13
N SER A 38 -7.03 17.88 -7.17
CA SER A 38 -7.87 16.92 -6.47
C SER A 38 -7.02 15.91 -5.70
N LEU A 39 -7.26 15.79 -4.40
CA LEU A 39 -6.78 14.65 -3.61
C LEU A 39 -7.78 13.50 -3.78
N LEU A 40 -7.35 12.42 -4.44
CA LEU A 40 -8.11 11.18 -4.59
C LEU A 40 -7.59 10.14 -3.61
N ARG A 41 -8.48 9.44 -2.90
CA ARG A 41 -8.10 8.37 -1.96
C ARG A 41 -9.06 7.19 -2.01
N CYS A 42 -8.55 5.98 -1.77
CA CYS A 42 -9.33 4.74 -1.72
C CYS A 42 -9.35 4.17 -0.30
N GLY A 43 -10.46 3.52 0.06
CA GLY A 43 -10.59 2.75 1.29
C GLY A 43 -11.90 1.97 1.34
N PRO A 44 -12.11 1.12 2.37
CA PRO A 44 -13.38 0.44 2.60
C PRO A 44 -14.44 1.44 3.10
N GLY A 45 -15.62 1.43 2.49
CA GLY A 45 -16.75 2.29 2.90
C GLY A 45 -18.02 1.56 3.33
N LEU A 46 -18.11 0.25 3.07
CA LEU A 46 -19.24 -0.60 3.43
C LEU A 46 -18.71 -1.87 4.08
N PHE A 47 -18.98 -2.05 5.37
CA PHE A 47 -18.42 -3.14 6.18
C PHE A 47 -19.41 -4.30 6.42
N GLU A 48 -20.61 -4.21 5.85
CA GLU A 48 -21.65 -5.23 5.93
C GLU A 48 -22.62 -5.16 4.75
N VAL A 49 -23.23 -6.29 4.40
CA VAL A 49 -24.28 -6.39 3.39
C VAL A 49 -25.49 -7.05 4.02
N GLY A 50 -26.50 -6.25 4.39
CA GLY A 50 -27.62 -6.75 5.18
C GLY A 50 -27.17 -7.22 6.56
N SER A 51 -27.34 -8.51 6.86
CA SER A 51 -26.86 -9.11 8.11
C SER A 51 -25.46 -9.72 8.02
N GLU A 52 -24.90 -9.85 6.81
CA GLU A 52 -23.58 -10.44 6.59
C GLU A 52 -22.49 -9.39 6.82
N GLN A 53 -21.50 -9.71 7.64
CA GLN A 53 -20.42 -8.80 8.03
C GLN A 53 -19.15 -9.15 7.25
N PHE A 54 -18.41 -8.13 6.85
CA PHE A 54 -17.01 -8.30 6.47
C PHE A 54 -16.14 -8.41 7.75
N TYR A 55 -15.13 -9.27 7.72
CA TYR A 55 -14.33 -9.61 8.89
C TYR A 55 -12.98 -8.89 8.94
N HIS A 56 -12.35 -8.64 7.80
CA HIS A 56 -11.01 -8.07 7.73
C HIS A 56 -11.01 -6.60 7.27
N LEU A 57 -9.99 -5.84 7.67
CA LEU A 57 -9.80 -4.44 7.26
C LEU A 57 -9.81 -4.24 5.72
N PHE A 58 -9.39 -5.27 4.98
CA PHE A 58 -9.27 -5.25 3.51
C PHE A 58 -10.49 -5.83 2.77
N ASP A 59 -11.62 -6.02 3.47
CA ASP A 59 -12.80 -6.67 2.89
C ASP A 59 -13.94 -5.69 2.55
N GLY A 60 -13.99 -4.55 3.24
CA GLY A 60 -15.07 -3.58 3.02
C GLY A 60 -15.07 -3.06 1.59
N GLN A 61 -16.26 -2.76 1.05
CA GLN A 61 -16.38 -2.42 -0.38
C GLN A 61 -15.74 -1.06 -0.69
N ALA A 62 -15.03 -1.00 -1.81
CA ALA A 62 -14.22 0.15 -2.23
C ALA A 62 -15.04 1.44 -2.35
N LEU A 63 -14.60 2.46 -1.63
CA LEU A 63 -15.11 3.81 -1.65
C LEU A 63 -14.01 4.75 -2.14
N LEU A 64 -14.29 5.47 -3.22
CA LEU A 64 -13.39 6.47 -3.77
C LEU A 64 -13.78 7.85 -3.22
N HIS A 65 -12.79 8.55 -2.68
CA HIS A 65 -12.93 9.87 -2.05
C HIS A 65 -12.22 10.93 -2.87
N LYS A 66 -12.79 12.13 -2.95
CA LYS A 66 -12.19 13.31 -3.57
C LYS A 66 -12.31 14.53 -2.68
N PHE A 67 -11.19 15.20 -2.41
CA PHE A 67 -11.18 16.60 -2.01
C PHE A 67 -10.71 17.44 -3.20
N GLU A 68 -11.61 18.23 -3.76
CA GLU A 68 -11.30 19.15 -4.86
C GLU A 68 -10.98 20.52 -4.29
N ILE A 69 -9.82 21.07 -4.69
CA ILE A 69 -9.24 22.30 -4.18
C ILE A 69 -9.05 23.27 -5.33
N ARG A 70 -9.71 24.42 -5.27
CA ARG A 70 -9.58 25.50 -6.28
C ARG A 70 -9.73 26.85 -5.60
N GLU A 71 -8.80 27.76 -5.87
CA GLU A 71 -8.88 29.15 -5.41
C GLU A 71 -9.18 29.29 -3.90
N GLY A 72 -8.53 28.46 -3.08
CA GLY A 72 -8.71 28.43 -1.62
C GLY A 72 -10.00 27.77 -1.13
N HIS A 73 -10.90 27.36 -2.01
CA HIS A 73 -12.11 26.62 -1.69
C HIS A 73 -11.85 25.12 -1.77
N VAL A 74 -12.49 24.37 -0.88
CA VAL A 74 -12.42 22.91 -0.84
C VAL A 74 -13.82 22.33 -0.85
N SER A 75 -14.05 21.33 -1.71
CA SER A 75 -15.27 20.50 -1.70
C SER A 75 -14.90 19.04 -1.51
N TYR A 76 -15.81 18.26 -0.95
CA TYR A 76 -15.62 16.83 -0.69
C TYR A 76 -16.69 15.99 -1.39
N HIS A 77 -16.29 14.90 -2.02
CA HIS A 77 -17.19 13.96 -2.70
C HIS A 77 -16.71 12.53 -2.48
N ARG A 78 -17.65 11.57 -2.49
CA ARG A 78 -17.32 10.14 -2.45
C ARG A 78 -18.36 9.28 -3.16
N ARG A 79 -17.90 8.22 -3.81
CA ARG A 79 -18.74 7.25 -4.55
C ARG A 79 -18.16 5.84 -4.37
N PHE A 80 -19.03 4.85 -4.15
CA PHE A 80 -18.58 3.45 -4.20
C PHE A 80 -18.12 3.11 -5.61
N VAL A 81 -17.01 2.39 -5.73
CA VAL A 81 -16.56 1.86 -7.02
C VAL A 81 -17.52 0.73 -7.41
N ARG A 82 -18.13 0.81 -8.59
CA ARG A 82 -19.11 -0.16 -9.11
C ARG A 82 -18.40 -1.40 -9.67
N THR A 83 -17.68 -2.10 -8.80
CA THR A 83 -17.03 -3.38 -9.08
C THR A 83 -18.06 -4.52 -9.16
N ASP A 84 -17.68 -5.68 -9.70
CA ASP A 84 -18.54 -6.85 -9.69
C ASP A 84 -18.87 -7.27 -8.24
N ALA A 85 -17.90 -7.18 -7.33
CA ALA A 85 -18.11 -7.44 -5.90
C ALA A 85 -19.23 -6.55 -5.32
N TYR A 86 -19.16 -5.24 -5.55
CA TYR A 86 -20.14 -4.29 -5.02
C TYR A 86 -21.50 -4.43 -5.70
N VAL A 87 -21.53 -4.45 -7.04
CA VAL A 87 -22.78 -4.50 -7.82
C VAL A 87 -23.56 -5.77 -7.50
N ARG A 88 -22.89 -6.92 -7.42
CA ARG A 88 -23.55 -8.19 -7.08
C ARG A 88 -23.96 -8.22 -5.62
N ALA A 89 -23.15 -7.69 -4.70
CA ALA A 89 -23.55 -7.61 -3.30
C ALA A 89 -24.81 -6.78 -3.09
N MET A 90 -24.93 -5.63 -3.77
CA MET A 90 -26.12 -4.78 -3.71
C MET A 90 -27.33 -5.40 -4.40
N THR A 91 -27.11 -6.12 -5.50
CA THR A 91 -28.19 -6.79 -6.27
C THR A 91 -28.75 -7.99 -5.50
N GLU A 92 -27.88 -8.81 -4.92
CA GLU A 92 -28.26 -10.06 -4.24
C GLU A 92 -28.48 -9.87 -2.73
N LYS A 93 -28.18 -8.68 -2.19
CA LYS A 93 -28.31 -8.30 -0.77
C LYS A 93 -27.57 -9.24 0.19
N ARG A 94 -26.41 -9.72 -0.24
CA ARG A 94 -25.52 -10.63 0.49
C ARG A 94 -24.09 -10.49 -0.05
N ILE A 95 -23.09 -11.05 0.63
CA ILE A 95 -21.73 -11.12 0.11
C ILE A 95 -21.68 -12.22 -0.96
N VAL A 96 -21.27 -11.85 -2.18
CA VAL A 96 -21.30 -12.75 -3.35
C VAL A 96 -19.91 -13.19 -3.79
N ILE A 97 -18.91 -12.32 -3.63
CA ILE A 97 -17.51 -12.59 -3.98
C ILE A 97 -16.71 -12.69 -2.68
N THR A 98 -15.87 -13.71 -2.58
CA THR A 98 -14.94 -13.88 -1.45
C THR A 98 -13.93 -12.74 -1.45
N GLU A 99 -13.83 -12.04 -0.34
CA GLU A 99 -12.84 -10.99 -0.10
C GLU A 99 -11.63 -11.55 0.65
N PHE A 100 -10.67 -10.69 1.01
CA PHE A 100 -9.40 -11.09 1.60
C PHE A 100 -9.53 -12.02 2.81
N GLY A 101 -10.32 -11.62 3.82
CA GLY A 101 -10.58 -12.39 5.05
C GLY A 101 -12.04 -12.80 5.23
N THR A 102 -12.88 -12.64 4.21
CA THR A 102 -14.31 -12.98 4.28
C THR A 102 -14.71 -13.91 3.14
N PHE A 103 -15.08 -15.14 3.48
CA PHE A 103 -15.55 -16.12 2.50
C PHE A 103 -17.02 -15.86 2.12
N ALA A 104 -17.32 -15.83 0.83
CA ALA A 104 -18.68 -15.73 0.33
C ALA A 104 -19.33 -17.11 0.24
N TYR A 105 -20.42 -17.32 0.98
CA TYR A 105 -21.14 -18.59 0.93
C TYR A 105 -22.04 -18.68 -0.32
N PRO A 106 -22.16 -19.88 -0.93
CA PRO A 106 -23.14 -20.10 -1.98
C PRO A 106 -24.56 -19.83 -1.49
N ASP A 107 -25.40 -19.26 -2.36
CA ASP A 107 -26.79 -18.92 -2.06
C ASP A 107 -27.56 -20.09 -1.41
N PRO A 108 -28.06 -19.93 -0.17
CA PRO A 108 -28.76 -20.99 0.56
C PRO A 108 -30.12 -21.35 -0.07
N CYS A 109 -30.70 -20.47 -0.89
CA CYS A 109 -31.98 -20.68 -1.57
C CYS A 109 -31.84 -21.48 -2.88
N ARG A 110 -30.62 -21.80 -3.32
CA ARG A 110 -30.39 -22.62 -4.52
C ARG A 110 -30.58 -24.12 -4.22
N ASN A 111 -31.40 -24.79 -5.03
CA ASN A 111 -31.56 -26.25 -5.00
C ASN A 111 -30.20 -26.96 -5.18
N ILE A 112 -30.05 -28.16 -4.60
CA ILE A 112 -28.80 -28.96 -4.58
C ILE A 112 -28.15 -29.08 -5.97
N PHE A 113 -28.94 -29.26 -7.04
CA PHE A 113 -28.44 -29.32 -8.42
C PHE A 113 -27.83 -27.98 -8.89
N SER A 114 -28.45 -26.85 -8.56
CA SER A 114 -27.90 -25.52 -8.90
C SER A 114 -26.69 -25.13 -8.04
N ARG A 115 -26.58 -25.65 -6.81
CA ARG A 115 -25.36 -25.55 -5.98
C ARG A 115 -24.21 -26.35 -6.59
N PHE A 116 -24.50 -27.54 -7.13
CA PHE A 116 -23.51 -28.35 -7.84
C PHE A 116 -22.99 -27.64 -9.10
N PHE A 117 -23.87 -27.04 -9.92
CA PHE A 117 -23.45 -26.28 -11.11
C PHE A 117 -22.67 -24.99 -10.80
N SER A 118 -22.89 -24.33 -9.65
CA SER A 118 -22.05 -23.19 -9.25
C SER A 118 -20.60 -23.56 -8.93
N TYR A 119 -20.32 -24.80 -8.52
CA TYR A 119 -18.94 -25.29 -8.36
C TYR A 119 -18.18 -25.41 -9.70
N PHE A 120 -18.88 -25.44 -10.84
CA PHE A 120 -18.27 -25.54 -12.18
C PHE A 120 -18.05 -24.18 -12.85
N LYS A 121 -18.48 -23.07 -12.25
CA LYS A 121 -17.99 -21.74 -12.64
C LYS A 121 -16.62 -21.56 -11.99
N GLY A 122 -15.62 -21.19 -12.79
CA GLY A 122 -14.25 -21.01 -12.31
C GLY A 122 -14.16 -20.04 -11.13
N LEU A 123 -13.04 -20.09 -10.41
CA LEU A 123 -12.80 -19.31 -9.20
C LEU A 123 -12.96 -17.81 -9.47
N GLU A 124 -13.96 -17.18 -8.84
CA GLU A 124 -14.24 -15.75 -8.98
C GLU A 124 -13.31 -14.95 -8.06
N VAL A 125 -12.24 -14.39 -8.64
CA VAL A 125 -11.27 -13.52 -7.95
C VAL A 125 -11.89 -12.14 -7.69
N THR A 126 -11.66 -11.56 -6.51
CA THR A 126 -12.18 -10.22 -6.16
C THR A 126 -11.63 -9.11 -7.05
N ASP A 127 -12.49 -8.17 -7.40
CA ASP A 127 -12.16 -6.90 -8.06
C ASP A 127 -12.45 -5.69 -7.16
N ASN A 128 -12.64 -5.92 -5.85
CA ASN A 128 -12.86 -4.87 -4.86
C ASN A 128 -11.64 -3.93 -4.76
N ALA A 129 -11.66 -2.85 -5.53
CA ALA A 129 -10.52 -1.95 -5.77
C ALA A 129 -10.34 -0.89 -4.67
N LEU A 130 -10.19 -1.33 -3.42
CA LEU A 130 -10.20 -0.46 -2.22
C LEU A 130 -8.84 0.11 -1.81
N VAL A 131 -7.73 -0.31 -2.41
CA VAL A 131 -6.38 -0.07 -1.87
C VAL A 131 -5.80 1.27 -2.34
N ASN A 132 -5.74 1.50 -3.65
CA ASN A 132 -5.10 2.68 -4.22
C ASN A 132 -5.78 3.14 -5.52
N VAL A 133 -5.42 4.32 -6.01
CA VAL A 133 -5.75 4.84 -7.34
C VAL A 133 -4.51 5.47 -7.98
N TYR A 134 -4.21 5.12 -9.23
CA TYR A 134 -3.03 5.60 -9.93
C TYR A 134 -3.28 5.87 -11.43
N PRO A 135 -2.49 6.75 -12.07
CA PRO A 135 -2.64 7.07 -13.48
C PRO A 135 -1.93 6.06 -14.39
N VAL A 136 -2.51 5.82 -15.57
CA VAL A 136 -1.87 5.14 -16.71
C VAL A 136 -2.25 5.92 -17.98
N GLY A 137 -1.28 6.61 -18.59
CA GLY A 137 -1.58 7.57 -19.65
C GLY A 137 -2.48 8.70 -19.15
N GLU A 138 -3.61 8.93 -19.81
CA GLU A 138 -4.63 9.93 -19.41
C GLU A 138 -5.70 9.35 -18.46
N ASP A 139 -5.67 8.04 -18.21
CA ASP A 139 -6.68 7.32 -17.45
C ASP A 139 -6.26 7.09 -15.99
N TYR A 140 -7.24 6.85 -15.11
CA TYR A 140 -7.02 6.57 -13.69
C TYR A 140 -7.67 5.23 -13.31
N TYR A 141 -6.92 4.42 -12.56
CA TYR A 141 -7.33 3.07 -12.19
C TYR A 141 -7.28 2.92 -10.67
N ALA A 142 -8.44 2.61 -10.08
CA ALA A 142 -8.52 2.10 -8.72
C ALA A 142 -8.09 0.62 -8.72
N CYS A 143 -7.39 0.17 -7.68
CA CYS A 143 -6.87 -1.19 -7.61
C CYS A 143 -6.94 -1.82 -6.21
N THR A 144 -6.82 -3.14 -6.23
CA THR A 144 -6.42 -4.00 -5.11
C THR A 144 -5.18 -4.79 -5.57
N GLU A 145 -4.92 -5.96 -5.00
CA GLU A 145 -3.73 -6.76 -5.30
C GLU A 145 -4.01 -8.01 -6.16
N THR A 146 -5.09 -7.98 -6.93
CA THR A 146 -5.47 -9.03 -7.88
C THR A 146 -5.11 -8.64 -9.32
N ASN A 147 -5.52 -9.45 -10.30
CA ASN A 147 -5.39 -9.12 -11.72
C ASN A 147 -6.40 -8.08 -12.21
N TYR A 148 -7.41 -7.75 -11.40
CA TYR A 148 -8.44 -6.78 -11.78
C TYR A 148 -8.13 -5.38 -11.27
N ILE A 149 -8.12 -4.42 -12.20
CA ILE A 149 -8.09 -2.99 -11.90
C ILE A 149 -9.32 -2.32 -12.49
N THR A 150 -9.79 -1.23 -11.87
CA THR A 150 -11.04 -0.58 -12.25
C THR A 150 -10.77 0.85 -12.68
N LYS A 151 -10.97 1.15 -13.97
CA LYS A 151 -10.90 2.52 -14.49
C LYS A 151 -11.99 3.37 -13.86
N VAL A 152 -11.62 4.54 -13.36
CA VAL A 152 -12.51 5.51 -12.72
C VAL A 152 -12.34 6.88 -13.36
N ASN A 153 -13.40 7.68 -13.35
CA ASN A 153 -13.33 9.08 -13.74
C ASN A 153 -12.86 9.92 -12.53
N PRO A 154 -11.70 10.60 -12.60
CA PRO A 154 -11.17 11.37 -11.47
C PRO A 154 -12.00 12.62 -11.13
N GLU A 155 -12.83 13.10 -12.06
CA GLU A 155 -13.65 14.30 -11.87
C GLU A 155 -15.01 13.96 -11.25
N THR A 156 -15.67 12.89 -11.71
CA THR A 156 -17.03 12.49 -11.27
C THR A 156 -17.05 11.35 -10.26
N LEU A 157 -15.93 10.64 -10.09
CA LEU A 157 -15.79 9.40 -9.31
C LEU A 157 -16.62 8.23 -9.85
N GLU A 158 -17.11 8.33 -11.09
CA GLU A 158 -17.84 7.25 -11.74
C GLU A 158 -16.90 6.11 -12.15
N THR A 159 -17.41 4.89 -12.03
CA THR A 159 -16.74 3.69 -12.53
C THR A 159 -16.93 3.58 -14.04
N VAL A 160 -15.84 3.37 -14.77
CA VAL A 160 -15.82 3.35 -16.24
C VAL A 160 -15.73 1.93 -16.79
N LYS A 161 -14.68 1.19 -16.44
CA LYS A 161 -14.46 -0.19 -16.93
C LYS A 161 -13.64 -1.02 -15.94
N LYS A 162 -13.96 -2.31 -15.85
CA LYS A 162 -13.07 -3.32 -15.27
C LYS A 162 -12.03 -3.73 -16.32
N VAL A 163 -10.78 -3.91 -15.89
CA VAL A 163 -9.68 -4.39 -16.74
C VAL A 163 -9.07 -5.62 -16.07
N ASP A 164 -8.99 -6.70 -16.85
CA ASP A 164 -8.25 -7.91 -16.47
C ASP A 164 -6.85 -7.84 -17.07
N LEU A 165 -5.83 -7.72 -16.21
CA LEU A 165 -4.43 -7.63 -16.62
C LEU A 165 -3.92 -8.94 -17.22
N CYS A 166 -4.49 -10.10 -16.87
CA CYS A 166 -4.10 -11.40 -17.41
C CYS A 166 -4.32 -11.49 -18.94
N ASN A 167 -5.17 -10.63 -19.51
CA ASN A 167 -5.39 -10.55 -20.95
C ASN A 167 -4.22 -9.95 -21.72
N TYR A 168 -3.31 -9.24 -21.05
CA TYR A 168 -2.21 -8.50 -21.69
C TYR A 168 -0.84 -9.02 -21.25
N ILE A 169 -0.72 -9.51 -20.01
CA ILE A 169 0.55 -9.84 -19.38
C ILE A 169 0.44 -11.13 -18.56
N SER A 170 1.53 -11.90 -18.54
CA SER A 170 1.60 -13.17 -17.80
C SER A 170 1.88 -12.93 -16.31
N ILE A 171 0.83 -12.63 -15.56
CA ILE A 171 0.82 -12.44 -14.10
C ILE A 171 -0.43 -13.09 -13.49
N ASN A 172 -0.45 -13.28 -12.18
CA ASN A 172 -1.63 -13.70 -11.43
C ASN A 172 -2.32 -12.53 -10.71
N GLY A 173 -1.59 -11.45 -10.46
CA GLY A 173 -2.02 -10.20 -9.82
C GLY A 173 -0.84 -9.25 -9.78
N VAL A 174 -1.09 -7.97 -9.52
CA VAL A 174 -0.05 -6.95 -9.31
C VAL A 174 -0.23 -6.29 -7.95
N THR A 175 0.78 -5.60 -7.45
CA THR A 175 0.61 -4.79 -6.24
C THR A 175 -0.25 -3.56 -6.49
N ALA A 176 -0.76 -2.97 -5.41
CA ALA A 176 -1.40 -1.66 -5.45
C ALA A 176 -0.40 -0.48 -5.44
N HIS A 177 0.90 -0.76 -5.58
CA HIS A 177 2.02 0.18 -5.44
C HIS A 177 2.91 0.20 -6.68
N PRO A 178 2.38 0.59 -7.86
CA PRO A 178 3.22 0.76 -9.03
C PRO A 178 4.15 1.98 -8.84
N HIS A 179 5.37 1.86 -9.37
CA HIS A 179 6.24 3.01 -9.57
C HIS A 179 5.87 3.74 -10.87
N ILE A 180 5.85 5.07 -10.84
CA ILE A 180 5.49 5.89 -12.01
C ILE A 180 6.61 6.88 -12.27
N GLU A 181 7.24 6.76 -13.44
CA GLU A 181 8.29 7.68 -13.87
C GLU A 181 7.69 9.03 -14.33
N SER A 182 8.54 10.05 -14.42
CA SER A 182 8.12 11.41 -14.77
C SER A 182 7.50 11.54 -16.16
N ASP A 183 7.80 10.61 -17.07
CA ASP A 183 7.24 10.55 -18.42
C ASP A 183 5.87 9.83 -18.47
N GLY A 184 5.43 9.23 -17.35
CA GLY A 184 4.21 8.45 -17.26
C GLY A 184 4.40 6.94 -17.47
N THR A 185 5.63 6.45 -17.62
CA THR A 185 5.92 5.00 -17.62
C THR A 185 5.55 4.40 -16.27
N VAL A 186 4.82 3.29 -16.27
CA VAL A 186 4.38 2.60 -15.04
C VAL A 186 5.10 1.26 -14.91
N TYR A 187 5.73 1.02 -13.78
CA TYR A 187 6.33 -0.26 -13.40
C TYR A 187 5.55 -0.89 -12.24
N ASN A 188 5.27 -2.18 -12.32
CA ASN A 188 4.62 -2.93 -11.23
C ASN A 188 5.19 -4.34 -11.13
N ILE A 189 5.00 -5.03 -10.01
CA ILE A 189 5.46 -6.40 -9.78
C ILE A 189 4.27 -7.31 -9.45
N GLY A 190 4.35 -8.56 -9.88
CA GLY A 190 3.29 -9.54 -9.68
C GLY A 190 3.79 -10.98 -9.70
N ASN A 191 3.07 -11.84 -8.98
CA ASN A 191 3.31 -13.29 -9.03
C ASN A 191 3.02 -13.82 -10.45
N CYS A 192 3.77 -14.83 -10.89
CA CYS A 192 3.56 -15.49 -12.17
C CYS A 192 3.99 -16.96 -12.14
N PHE A 193 3.51 -17.74 -13.11
CA PHE A 193 4.09 -19.05 -13.41
C PHE A 193 5.39 -18.86 -14.22
N GLY A 194 6.52 -19.15 -13.59
CA GLY A 194 7.83 -19.17 -14.21
C GLY A 194 8.09 -20.44 -15.03
N LYS A 195 9.30 -20.55 -15.58
CA LYS A 195 9.75 -21.72 -16.34
C LYS A 195 9.83 -22.97 -15.45
N ASN A 196 9.70 -24.16 -16.05
CA ASN A 196 9.85 -25.46 -15.38
C ASN A 196 8.88 -25.72 -14.20
N PHE A 197 7.64 -25.24 -14.31
CA PHE A 197 6.60 -25.42 -13.27
C PHE A 197 7.06 -24.88 -11.90
N ALA A 198 7.69 -23.70 -11.89
CA ALA A 198 8.06 -22.97 -10.68
C ALA A 198 7.32 -21.64 -10.64
N ILE A 199 7.05 -21.13 -9.45
CA ILE A 199 6.53 -19.77 -9.27
C ILE A 199 7.69 -18.76 -9.34
N ALA A 200 7.40 -17.58 -9.87
CA ALA A 200 8.34 -16.47 -10.00
C ALA A 200 7.60 -15.13 -9.87
N TYR A 201 8.32 -14.01 -9.94
CA TYR A 201 7.75 -12.66 -9.89
C TYR A 201 8.14 -11.88 -11.14
N ASN A 202 7.17 -11.45 -11.94
CA ASN A 202 7.42 -10.62 -13.10
C ASN A 202 7.32 -9.15 -12.71
N VAL A 203 8.32 -8.36 -13.10
CA VAL A 203 8.18 -6.90 -13.16
C VAL A 203 7.65 -6.53 -14.54
N VAL A 204 6.55 -5.80 -14.56
CA VAL A 204 5.84 -5.35 -15.74
C VAL A 204 6.08 -3.87 -15.95
N LYS A 205 6.24 -3.48 -17.21
CA LYS A 205 6.32 -2.10 -17.66
C LYS A 205 5.15 -1.79 -18.59
N THR A 206 4.42 -0.73 -18.30
CA THR A 206 3.42 -0.11 -19.17
C THR A 206 3.97 1.22 -19.67
N PRO A 207 4.09 1.44 -20.99
CA PRO A 207 4.63 2.68 -21.54
C PRO A 207 3.69 3.86 -21.28
N PRO A 208 4.16 5.11 -21.43
CA PRO A 208 3.27 6.27 -21.41
C PRO A 208 2.39 6.29 -22.68
N LEU A 209 1.35 7.13 -22.68
CA LEU A 209 0.49 7.30 -23.86
C LEU A 209 1.32 7.77 -25.07
N GLN A 210 1.19 7.05 -26.18
CA GLN A 210 1.91 7.32 -27.42
C GLN A 210 1.04 8.12 -28.40
N ALA A 211 1.64 8.59 -29.50
CA ALA A 211 0.98 9.42 -30.51
C ALA A 211 -0.21 8.72 -31.21
N ASP A 212 -0.22 7.39 -31.25
CA ASP A 212 -1.33 6.59 -31.79
C ASP A 212 -2.58 6.60 -30.90
N LYS A 213 -2.48 7.12 -29.67
CA LYS A 213 -3.56 7.21 -28.67
C LYS A 213 -4.20 5.87 -28.30
N GLU A 214 -3.54 4.75 -28.57
CA GLU A 214 -4.01 3.45 -28.12
C GLU A 214 -3.82 3.29 -26.61
N ASP A 215 -4.66 2.45 -25.99
CA ASP A 215 -4.62 2.18 -24.56
C ASP A 215 -3.25 1.62 -24.15
N PRO A 216 -2.47 2.31 -23.30
CA PRO A 216 -1.11 1.89 -22.96
C PRO A 216 -1.03 0.51 -22.31
N ILE A 217 -2.09 0.05 -21.62
CA ILE A 217 -2.15 -1.27 -20.99
C ILE A 217 -1.98 -2.40 -22.02
N THR A 218 -2.46 -2.18 -23.25
CA THR A 218 -2.31 -3.16 -24.35
C THR A 218 -0.85 -3.35 -24.79
N LYS A 219 0.04 -2.43 -24.40
CA LYS A 219 1.46 -2.40 -24.73
C LYS A 219 2.34 -2.77 -23.54
N SER A 220 1.75 -3.31 -22.47
CA SER A 220 2.50 -3.77 -21.30
C SER A 220 3.43 -4.94 -21.63
N THR A 221 4.62 -4.93 -21.05
CA THR A 221 5.66 -5.95 -21.29
C THR A 221 6.28 -6.41 -19.97
N VAL A 222 6.81 -7.64 -19.94
CA VAL A 222 7.62 -8.12 -18.81
C VAL A 222 9.06 -7.65 -19.01
N VAL A 223 9.62 -6.97 -18.00
CA VAL A 223 10.98 -6.43 -18.01
C VAL A 223 11.97 -7.46 -17.48
N VAL A 224 11.67 -8.04 -16.32
CA VAL A 224 12.51 -9.04 -15.65
C VAL A 224 11.63 -10.02 -14.87
N GLN A 225 12.13 -11.23 -14.69
CA GLN A 225 11.53 -12.25 -13.83
C GLN A 225 12.48 -12.55 -12.66
N PHE A 226 12.06 -12.21 -11.44
CA PHE A 226 12.76 -12.60 -10.22
C PHE A 226 12.44 -14.05 -9.85
N PRO A 227 13.44 -14.81 -9.34
CA PRO A 227 13.21 -16.16 -8.85
C PRO A 227 12.41 -16.14 -7.54
N CYS A 228 11.79 -17.27 -7.23
CA CYS A 228 11.15 -17.51 -5.93
C CYS A 228 12.02 -18.44 -5.08
N SER A 229 12.10 -18.17 -3.77
CA SER A 229 12.84 -19.01 -2.84
C SER A 229 12.21 -20.40 -2.64
N ASP A 230 10.89 -20.50 -2.82
CA ASP A 230 10.12 -21.75 -2.78
C ASP A 230 9.43 -21.99 -4.12
N ARG A 231 9.59 -23.21 -4.66
CA ARG A 231 9.09 -23.56 -5.99
C ARG A 231 7.58 -23.40 -6.16
N PHE A 232 6.79 -23.59 -5.10
CA PHE A 232 5.33 -23.62 -5.16
C PHE A 232 4.64 -22.59 -4.24
N LYS A 233 5.43 -21.81 -3.50
CA LYS A 233 4.91 -20.85 -2.52
C LYS A 233 5.53 -19.47 -2.75
N PRO A 234 4.90 -18.59 -3.55
CA PRO A 234 5.35 -17.21 -3.64
C PRO A 234 5.23 -16.54 -2.28
N SER A 235 6.15 -15.63 -2.00
CA SER A 235 5.99 -14.66 -0.92
C SER A 235 4.90 -13.66 -1.26
N TYR A 236 4.27 -13.13 -0.23
CA TYR A 236 3.45 -11.95 -0.35
C TYR A 236 4.31 -10.76 -0.80
N VAL A 237 3.84 -10.00 -1.79
CA VAL A 237 4.50 -8.80 -2.30
C VAL A 237 3.50 -7.65 -2.33
N HIS A 238 3.81 -6.58 -1.59
CA HIS A 238 2.96 -5.39 -1.46
C HIS A 238 3.56 -4.17 -2.18
N SER A 239 4.88 -4.08 -2.25
CA SER A 239 5.60 -3.05 -3.02
C SER A 239 7.01 -3.54 -3.38
N PHE A 240 7.73 -2.78 -4.19
CA PHE A 240 9.12 -3.03 -4.58
C PHE A 240 9.89 -1.69 -4.62
N GLY A 241 11.22 -1.73 -4.77
CA GLY A 241 12.06 -0.55 -4.92
C GLY A 241 12.48 -0.33 -6.37
N MET A 242 12.65 0.92 -6.78
CA MET A 242 13.10 1.29 -8.12
C MET A 242 14.01 2.51 -8.10
N THR A 243 15.09 2.45 -8.86
CA THR A 243 16.02 3.55 -9.11
C THR A 243 16.06 3.87 -10.62
N PRO A 244 16.84 4.87 -11.07
CA PRO A 244 17.09 5.07 -12.49
C PRO A 244 17.61 3.82 -13.20
N ASN A 245 18.47 3.02 -12.57
CA ASN A 245 19.11 1.88 -13.23
C ASN A 245 18.71 0.49 -12.69
N TYR A 246 18.10 0.39 -11.51
CA TYR A 246 17.85 -0.89 -10.84
C TYR A 246 16.41 -1.07 -10.35
N LEU A 247 16.00 -2.33 -10.28
CA LEU A 247 14.77 -2.81 -9.66
C LEU A 247 15.15 -3.68 -8.46
N VAL A 248 14.51 -3.44 -7.31
CA VAL A 248 14.81 -4.14 -6.04
C VAL A 248 13.55 -4.82 -5.51
N PHE A 249 13.60 -6.13 -5.31
CA PHE A 249 12.50 -6.90 -4.75
C PHE A 249 12.90 -7.53 -3.42
N VAL A 250 12.09 -7.32 -2.38
CA VAL A 250 12.28 -7.89 -1.04
C VAL A 250 11.34 -9.07 -0.85
N GLU A 251 11.88 -10.28 -0.90
CA GLU A 251 11.13 -11.52 -0.70
C GLU A 251 11.08 -11.89 0.79
N GLN A 252 9.94 -11.60 1.41
CA GLN A 252 9.66 -11.80 2.84
C GLN A 252 9.24 -13.25 3.18
N PRO A 253 9.28 -13.69 4.45
CA PRO A 253 8.95 -15.07 4.84
C PRO A 253 7.44 -15.36 4.86
N VAL A 254 6.57 -14.38 4.62
CA VAL A 254 5.12 -14.60 4.48
C VAL A 254 4.84 -15.20 3.11
N LYS A 255 4.44 -16.47 3.08
CA LYS A 255 4.23 -17.30 1.88
C LYS A 255 2.76 -17.54 1.61
N ILE A 256 2.40 -17.67 0.33
CA ILE A 256 1.08 -18.05 -0.15
C ILE A 256 1.11 -19.53 -0.53
N ASN A 257 0.34 -20.34 0.18
CA ASN A 257 0.18 -21.76 -0.08
C ASN A 257 -0.83 -21.98 -1.21
N LEU A 258 -0.34 -22.05 -2.46
CA LEU A 258 -1.19 -22.22 -3.65
C LEU A 258 -1.99 -23.53 -3.66
N LEU A 259 -1.48 -24.58 -3.01
CA LEU A 259 -2.22 -25.84 -2.87
C LEU A 259 -3.47 -25.64 -2.00
N LYS A 260 -3.36 -24.91 -0.87
CA LYS A 260 -4.53 -24.52 -0.08
C LYS A 260 -5.48 -23.64 -0.89
N PHE A 261 -4.94 -22.66 -1.62
CA PHE A 261 -5.74 -21.77 -2.46
C PHE A 261 -6.61 -22.55 -3.46
N LEU A 262 -6.04 -23.53 -4.16
CA LEU A 262 -6.78 -24.33 -5.15
C LEU A 262 -7.71 -25.39 -4.54
N SER A 263 -7.28 -26.04 -3.44
CA SER A 263 -8.00 -27.18 -2.84
C SER A 263 -9.07 -26.78 -1.81
N ALA A 264 -8.77 -25.82 -0.92
CA ALA A 264 -9.67 -25.42 0.15
C ALA A 264 -10.83 -24.59 -0.39
N TRP A 265 -10.58 -23.73 -1.39
CA TRP A 265 -11.60 -22.92 -2.04
C TRP A 265 -12.70 -23.78 -2.69
N SER A 266 -12.30 -24.91 -3.28
CA SER A 266 -13.20 -25.79 -4.03
C SER A 266 -14.03 -26.74 -3.16
N ILE A 267 -13.60 -27.00 -1.91
CA ILE A 267 -14.15 -28.09 -1.08
C ILE A 267 -14.75 -27.60 0.25
N TRP A 268 -14.05 -26.69 0.95
CA TRP A 268 -14.36 -26.36 2.35
C TRP A 268 -14.84 -24.92 2.55
N GLY A 269 -14.65 -24.07 1.54
CA GLY A 269 -14.87 -22.63 1.63
C GLY A 269 -13.73 -21.96 2.39
N ALA A 270 -12.87 -21.24 1.68
CA ALA A 270 -11.68 -20.58 2.22
C ALA A 270 -11.56 -19.18 1.62
N ASN A 271 -10.94 -18.27 2.36
CA ASN A 271 -10.58 -16.93 1.88
C ASN A 271 -9.07 -16.83 1.59
N TYR A 272 -8.59 -15.65 1.21
CA TYR A 272 -7.18 -15.44 0.89
C TYR A 272 -6.30 -15.55 2.14
N MET A 273 -6.73 -15.05 3.30
CA MET A 273 -6.00 -15.13 4.56
C MET A 273 -5.64 -16.58 4.94
N ASP A 274 -6.56 -17.52 4.74
CA ASP A 274 -6.36 -18.96 5.05
C ASP A 274 -5.21 -19.61 4.24
N CYS A 275 -4.80 -18.95 3.16
CA CYS A 275 -3.74 -19.41 2.27
C CYS A 275 -2.36 -18.89 2.67
N PHE A 276 -2.25 -17.93 3.59
CA PHE A 276 -0.95 -17.45 4.06
C PHE A 276 -0.35 -18.35 5.13
N GLU A 277 0.97 -18.48 5.09
CA GLU A 277 1.78 -19.17 6.11
C GLU A 277 3.14 -18.50 6.24
N SER A 278 3.78 -18.65 7.40
CA SER A 278 5.10 -18.05 7.65
C SER A 278 6.21 -19.08 7.52
N HIS A 279 7.26 -18.76 6.77
CA HIS A 279 8.45 -19.61 6.65
C HIS A 279 9.49 -19.23 7.72
N GLU A 280 9.55 -19.99 8.81
CA GLU A 280 10.30 -19.63 10.02
C GLU A 280 11.81 -19.45 9.83
N THR A 281 12.43 -20.24 8.94
CA THR A 281 13.91 -20.27 8.78
C THR A 281 14.44 -19.52 7.56
N MET A 282 13.58 -18.97 6.69
CA MET A 282 14.01 -18.36 5.43
C MET A 282 14.74 -17.02 5.63
N GLY A 283 14.39 -16.28 6.69
CA GLY A 283 14.73 -14.88 6.81
C GLY A 283 14.06 -14.05 5.72
N VAL A 284 14.75 -13.02 5.22
CA VAL A 284 14.36 -12.23 4.06
C VAL A 284 15.43 -12.33 2.99
N TRP A 285 15.00 -12.45 1.73
CA TRP A 285 15.87 -12.46 0.56
C TRP A 285 15.68 -11.14 -0.20
N MET A 286 16.76 -10.47 -0.59
CA MET A 286 16.66 -9.27 -1.44
C MET A 286 17.23 -9.58 -2.81
N HIS A 287 16.49 -9.19 -3.84
CA HIS A 287 16.78 -9.48 -5.25
C HIS A 287 16.96 -8.16 -5.99
N VAL A 288 17.93 -8.11 -6.91
CA VAL A 288 18.23 -6.91 -7.69
C VAL A 288 18.26 -7.28 -9.18
N ALA A 289 17.73 -6.40 -10.01
CA ALA A 289 17.86 -6.50 -11.46
C ALA A 289 18.21 -5.15 -12.08
N GLU A 290 18.94 -5.17 -13.18
CA GLU A 290 19.13 -4.00 -14.02
C GLU A 290 17.83 -3.66 -14.78
N LYS A 291 17.34 -2.44 -14.59
CA LYS A 291 16.05 -1.98 -15.12
C LYS A 291 16.00 -1.93 -16.65
N HIS A 292 17.12 -1.55 -17.27
CA HIS A 292 17.17 -1.30 -18.72
C HIS A 292 17.43 -2.57 -19.53
N THR A 293 18.32 -3.44 -19.06
CA THR A 293 18.67 -4.71 -19.71
C THR A 293 17.71 -5.83 -19.33
N GLY A 294 17.03 -5.72 -18.19
CA GLY A 294 16.21 -6.78 -17.62
C GLY A 294 17.04 -7.91 -17.01
N GLU A 295 18.34 -7.70 -16.79
CA GLU A 295 19.24 -8.71 -16.23
C GLU A 295 19.02 -8.85 -14.73
N TYR A 296 18.66 -10.05 -14.27
CA TYR A 296 18.65 -10.39 -12.85
C TYR A 296 20.08 -10.57 -12.34
N LEU A 297 20.47 -9.76 -11.35
CA LEU A 297 21.76 -9.86 -10.70
C LEU A 297 21.71 -10.98 -9.66
N ASN A 298 22.40 -12.07 -9.93
CA ASN A 298 22.39 -13.26 -9.07
C ASN A 298 23.29 -13.09 -7.81
N ILE A 299 23.02 -12.05 -7.02
CA ILE A 299 23.68 -11.74 -5.75
C ILE A 299 22.74 -12.15 -4.61
N LYS A 300 23.25 -12.98 -3.70
CA LYS A 300 22.41 -13.64 -2.67
C LYS A 300 22.34 -12.83 -1.38
N TYR A 301 21.66 -11.68 -1.41
CA TYR A 301 21.46 -10.88 -0.20
C TYR A 301 20.47 -11.54 0.77
N ARG A 302 20.82 -11.60 2.05
CA ARG A 302 20.03 -12.22 3.13
C ARG A 302 20.02 -11.34 4.37
N THR A 303 18.95 -11.38 5.14
CA THR A 303 18.85 -10.75 6.47
C THR A 303 17.87 -11.53 7.34
N SER A 304 17.84 -11.18 8.63
CA SER A 304 16.82 -11.63 9.59
C SER A 304 15.39 -11.37 9.11
N ALA A 305 14.45 -12.19 9.59
CA ALA A 305 13.04 -12.16 9.20
C ALA A 305 12.32 -10.86 9.61
N PHE A 306 11.60 -10.27 8.66
CA PHE A 306 10.62 -9.20 8.90
C PHE A 306 9.50 -9.26 7.85
N ASN A 307 8.35 -8.68 8.17
CA ASN A 307 7.33 -8.36 7.18
C ASN A 307 7.61 -6.98 6.59
N ILE A 308 7.28 -6.80 5.32
CA ILE A 308 7.35 -5.52 4.60
C ILE A 308 6.06 -5.30 3.81
N PHE A 309 5.50 -4.11 3.97
CA PHE A 309 4.41 -3.61 3.14
C PHE A 309 4.96 -2.52 2.22
N HIS A 310 5.53 -1.47 2.79
CA HIS A 310 5.93 -0.28 2.04
C HIS A 310 7.44 -0.09 2.00
N HIS A 311 7.95 0.08 0.78
CA HIS A 311 9.23 0.75 0.55
C HIS A 311 9.05 2.25 0.80
N ILE A 312 10.04 2.90 1.42
CA ILE A 312 10.06 4.36 1.62
C ILE A 312 10.66 5.00 0.36
N ASN A 313 11.90 4.64 0.04
CA ASN A 313 12.58 5.03 -1.19
C ASN A 313 13.73 4.05 -1.47
N THR A 314 14.27 4.11 -2.68
CA THR A 314 15.47 3.35 -3.07
C THR A 314 16.33 4.23 -3.96
N TYR A 315 17.65 4.26 -3.77
CA TYR A 315 18.53 5.05 -4.63
C TYR A 315 19.93 4.45 -4.76
N GLU A 316 20.69 4.97 -5.71
CA GLU A 316 22.06 4.54 -6.00
C GLU A 316 23.08 5.49 -5.36
N ASP A 317 24.11 4.97 -4.72
CA ASP A 317 25.25 5.74 -4.21
C ASP A 317 26.55 4.94 -4.34
N ASN A 318 27.49 5.41 -5.15
CA ASN A 318 28.87 4.91 -5.26
C ASN A 318 29.02 3.37 -5.35
N GLY A 319 28.21 2.71 -6.18
CA GLY A 319 28.23 1.25 -6.35
C GLY A 319 27.42 0.47 -5.31
N PHE A 320 26.59 1.16 -4.53
CA PHE A 320 25.64 0.58 -3.60
C PHE A 320 24.20 0.99 -3.95
N LEU A 321 23.24 0.16 -3.59
CA LEU A 321 21.83 0.53 -3.51
C LEU A 321 21.46 0.78 -2.05
N ILE A 322 20.88 1.95 -1.79
CA ILE A 322 20.33 2.33 -0.49
C ILE A 322 18.84 2.03 -0.53
N LEU A 323 18.38 1.17 0.38
CA LEU A 323 17.02 0.64 0.43
C LEU A 323 16.39 0.99 1.79
N ASP A 324 15.48 1.96 1.78
CA ASP A 324 14.75 2.38 2.99
C ASP A 324 13.35 1.77 2.99
N VAL A 325 12.97 1.10 4.08
CA VAL A 325 11.75 0.28 4.15
C VAL A 325 11.06 0.38 5.51
N CYS A 326 9.73 0.27 5.51
CA CYS A 326 8.90 0.06 6.70
C CYS A 326 8.82 -1.44 7.00
N CYS A 327 9.44 -1.87 8.10
CA CYS A 327 9.54 -3.26 8.50
C CYS A 327 8.73 -3.56 9.75
N TRP A 328 8.28 -4.81 9.88
CA TRP A 328 7.75 -5.38 11.11
C TRP A 328 8.53 -6.62 11.51
N LYS A 329 9.22 -6.58 12.66
CA LYS A 329 10.17 -7.61 13.11
C LYS A 329 9.52 -8.96 13.34
N GLY A 330 10.04 -10.00 12.67
CA GLY A 330 9.54 -11.37 12.79
C GLY A 330 8.84 -11.84 11.53
N PHE A 331 8.50 -13.12 11.50
CA PHE A 331 7.90 -13.79 10.34
C PHE A 331 6.38 -13.92 10.41
N GLU A 332 5.78 -13.70 11.58
CA GLU A 332 4.32 -13.78 11.75
C GLU A 332 3.64 -12.70 10.91
N PHE A 333 2.59 -13.06 10.19
CA PHE A 333 1.93 -12.14 9.28
C PHE A 333 1.16 -11.05 10.03
N ILE A 334 1.49 -9.78 9.79
CA ILE A 334 0.85 -8.63 10.44
C ILE A 334 -0.66 -8.57 10.21
N TYR A 335 -1.14 -9.03 9.06
CA TYR A 335 -2.57 -8.93 8.75
C TYR A 335 -3.44 -9.79 9.71
N ASN A 336 -2.87 -10.77 10.41
CA ASN A 336 -3.57 -11.48 11.51
C ASN A 336 -4.13 -10.53 12.59
N TYR A 337 -3.54 -9.34 12.75
CA TYR A 337 -3.93 -8.35 13.75
C TYR A 337 -4.94 -7.32 13.21
N LEU A 338 -5.30 -7.37 11.93
CA LEU A 338 -6.11 -6.37 11.23
C LEU A 338 -7.56 -6.82 10.96
N TYR A 339 -8.06 -7.79 11.72
CA TYR A 339 -9.48 -8.10 11.73
C TYR A 339 -10.28 -6.96 12.37
N LEU A 340 -11.42 -6.61 11.77
CA LEU A 340 -12.29 -5.52 12.20
C LEU A 340 -12.79 -5.72 13.63
N ALA A 341 -13.03 -6.98 14.03
CA ALA A 341 -13.41 -7.31 15.41
C ALA A 341 -12.35 -6.79 16.41
N ASN A 342 -11.07 -7.02 16.13
CA ASN A 342 -9.96 -6.56 16.98
C ASN A 342 -9.78 -5.05 16.92
N LEU A 343 -9.92 -4.44 15.74
CA LEU A 343 -9.73 -3.00 15.54
C LEU A 343 -10.89 -2.15 16.13
N ARG A 344 -12.07 -2.76 16.33
CA ARG A 344 -13.26 -2.13 16.92
C ARG A 344 -13.39 -2.35 18.43
N GLU A 345 -12.46 -3.08 19.04
CA GLU A 345 -12.41 -3.30 20.49
C GLU A 345 -12.20 -1.99 21.26
N ASN A 346 -12.31 -2.05 22.59
CA ASN A 346 -11.92 -0.93 23.45
C ASN A 346 -10.39 -0.82 23.53
N TRP A 347 -9.89 0.38 23.88
CA TRP A 347 -8.46 0.70 23.79
C TRP A 347 -7.52 -0.24 24.55
N GLU A 348 -7.93 -0.72 25.73
CA GLU A 348 -7.13 -1.67 26.50
C GLU A 348 -6.98 -3.03 25.81
N GLU A 349 -8.05 -3.54 25.19
CA GLU A 349 -8.01 -4.82 24.45
C GLU A 349 -7.26 -4.67 23.13
N VAL A 350 -7.39 -3.53 22.42
CA VAL A 350 -6.57 -3.23 21.22
C VAL A 350 -5.08 -3.32 21.53
N LYS A 351 -4.64 -2.67 22.62
CA LYS A 351 -3.23 -2.72 23.04
C LYS A 351 -2.78 -4.15 23.34
N LYS A 352 -3.57 -4.88 24.13
CA LYS A 352 -3.29 -6.26 24.54
C LYS A 352 -3.20 -7.22 23.35
N HIS A 353 -4.06 -7.07 22.34
CA HIS A 353 -3.96 -7.83 21.10
C HIS A 353 -2.63 -7.53 20.36
N ALA A 354 -2.23 -6.26 20.32
CA ALA A 354 -1.02 -5.83 19.66
C ALA A 354 0.28 -6.10 20.44
N GLU A 355 0.26 -6.52 21.71
CA GLU A 355 1.47 -6.81 22.51
C GLU A 355 2.30 -7.97 21.94
N LYS A 356 1.66 -8.94 21.30
CA LYS A 356 2.33 -10.10 20.67
C LYS A 356 2.74 -9.87 19.23
N ALA A 357 2.24 -8.79 18.61
CA ALA A 357 2.52 -8.53 17.22
C ALA A 357 4.03 -8.34 16.95
N PRO A 358 4.48 -8.57 15.70
CA PRO A 358 5.75 -8.05 15.23
C PRO A 358 5.92 -6.54 15.57
N GLN A 359 7.15 -6.15 15.94
CA GLN A 359 7.46 -4.76 16.31
C GLN A 359 7.83 -3.94 15.07
N PRO A 360 7.21 -2.77 14.81
CA PRO A 360 7.54 -1.94 13.65
C PRO A 360 8.90 -1.22 13.80
N GLU A 361 9.61 -1.04 12.68
CA GLU A 361 10.80 -0.20 12.52
C GLU A 361 10.93 0.31 11.08
N ALA A 362 11.38 1.55 10.89
CA ALA A 362 11.91 2.00 9.61
C ALA A 362 13.41 1.65 9.55
N ARG A 363 13.86 1.00 8.46
CA ARG A 363 15.21 0.46 8.31
C ARG A 363 15.81 0.85 6.97
N ARG A 364 17.11 1.13 6.99
CA ARG A 364 17.98 1.33 5.83
C ARG A 364 18.87 0.11 5.65
N TYR A 365 18.76 -0.54 4.50
CA TYR A 365 19.67 -1.58 4.03
C TYR A 365 20.57 -1.01 2.93
N VAL A 366 21.82 -1.49 2.87
CA VAL A 366 22.80 -1.05 1.87
C VAL A 366 23.32 -2.28 1.13
N LEU A 367 23.01 -2.37 -0.16
CA LEU A 367 23.29 -3.53 -1.00
C LEU A 367 24.48 -3.20 -1.93
N PRO A 368 25.67 -3.80 -1.73
CA PRO A 368 26.82 -3.62 -2.61
C PRO A 368 26.58 -4.28 -3.98
N LEU A 369 26.80 -3.57 -5.10
CA LEU A 369 26.58 -4.09 -6.45
C LEU A 369 27.80 -4.86 -7.01
N ASP A 370 29.01 -4.45 -6.63
CA ASP A 370 30.26 -5.12 -7.04
C ASP A 370 30.79 -6.02 -5.91
N ILE A 371 30.87 -7.33 -6.17
CA ILE A 371 31.22 -8.34 -5.17
C ILE A 371 32.54 -9.01 -5.53
N ASN A 372 33.59 -8.71 -4.76
CA ASN A 372 34.88 -9.39 -4.89
C ASN A 372 34.95 -10.62 -3.96
N LYS A 373 35.19 -11.80 -4.53
CA LYS A 373 35.31 -13.07 -3.80
C LYS A 373 36.45 -13.10 -2.78
N ASN A 374 37.42 -12.18 -2.86
CA ASN A 374 38.52 -12.10 -1.90
C ASN A 374 38.12 -11.37 -0.59
N ASP A 375 36.92 -10.81 -0.52
CA ASP A 375 36.43 -10.05 0.64
C ASP A 375 35.52 -10.87 1.57
N VAL A 376 35.58 -12.20 1.49
CA VAL A 376 34.86 -13.10 2.41
C VAL A 376 35.21 -12.75 3.87
N GLY A 377 34.16 -12.64 4.70
CA GLY A 377 34.23 -12.29 6.12
C GLY A 377 34.34 -10.80 6.40
N LYS A 378 34.44 -9.93 5.38
CA LYS A 378 34.50 -8.47 5.55
C LYS A 378 33.14 -7.83 5.37
N ASN A 379 32.92 -6.69 6.04
CA ASN A 379 31.86 -5.77 5.68
C ASN A 379 32.21 -5.08 4.35
N LEU A 380 31.35 -5.24 3.35
CA LEU A 380 31.50 -4.66 2.02
C LEU A 380 31.00 -3.21 1.95
N VAL A 381 30.22 -2.74 2.92
CA VAL A 381 29.73 -1.35 2.95
C VAL A 381 30.86 -0.42 3.34
N SER A 382 31.33 0.38 2.38
CA SER A 382 32.40 1.36 2.56
C SER A 382 31.91 2.81 2.75
N LEU A 383 30.60 3.03 2.72
CA LEU A 383 29.99 4.35 2.91
C LEU A 383 30.15 4.79 4.39
N ASN A 384 30.67 5.99 4.62
CA ASN A 384 31.04 6.46 5.95
C ASN A 384 29.89 7.03 6.78
N TYR A 385 28.74 7.32 6.16
CA TYR A 385 27.61 8.00 6.80
C TYR A 385 26.54 7.05 7.35
N THR A 386 26.65 5.74 7.08
CA THR A 386 25.66 4.74 7.48
C THR A 386 26.28 3.70 8.39
N THR A 387 25.47 3.15 9.29
CA THR A 387 25.86 2.01 10.14
C THR A 387 25.42 0.66 9.58
N ALA A 388 24.77 0.63 8.41
CA ALA A 388 24.39 -0.61 7.74
C ALA A 388 25.62 -1.41 7.33
N THR A 389 25.51 -2.74 7.34
CA THR A 389 26.60 -3.64 6.95
C THR A 389 26.13 -4.68 5.95
N ALA A 390 27.06 -5.19 5.15
CA ALA A 390 26.85 -6.28 4.20
C ALA A 390 28.06 -7.20 4.24
N THR A 391 27.94 -8.36 4.90
CA THR A 391 29.07 -9.28 5.11
C THR A 391 29.03 -10.44 4.13
N LEU A 392 30.08 -10.63 3.33
CA LEU A 392 30.17 -11.75 2.39
C LEU A 392 30.55 -13.05 3.12
N HIS A 393 29.73 -14.08 2.97
CA HIS A 393 29.99 -15.41 3.55
C HIS A 393 30.63 -16.36 2.53
N SER A 394 31.20 -17.46 3.03
CA SER A 394 31.92 -18.46 2.20
C SER A 394 31.02 -19.23 1.23
N ASP A 395 29.71 -19.29 1.48
CA ASP A 395 28.71 -19.88 0.59
C ASP A 395 28.22 -18.92 -0.51
N GLY A 396 28.78 -17.71 -0.54
CA GLY A 396 28.45 -16.64 -1.47
C GLY A 396 27.19 -15.85 -1.10
N THR A 397 26.61 -16.07 0.08
CA THR A 397 25.55 -15.19 0.61
C THR A 397 26.14 -13.89 1.16
N ILE A 398 25.37 -12.81 1.09
CA ILE A 398 25.73 -11.53 1.68
C ILE A 398 24.72 -11.25 2.79
N TRP A 399 25.18 -11.31 4.03
CA TRP A 399 24.35 -11.05 5.20
C TRP A 399 24.27 -9.54 5.47
N LEU A 400 23.06 -8.99 5.45
CA LEU A 400 22.80 -7.58 5.65
C LEU A 400 22.34 -7.31 7.08
N GLU A 401 22.91 -6.29 7.71
CA GLU A 401 22.38 -5.70 8.94
C GLU A 401 21.96 -4.26 8.67
N PRO A 402 20.74 -3.84 9.08
CA PRO A 402 20.23 -2.52 8.76
C PRO A 402 20.82 -1.43 9.66
N GLU A 403 20.81 -0.21 9.14
CA GLU A 403 20.74 0.98 9.98
C GLU A 403 19.26 1.25 10.34
N VAL A 404 18.93 1.34 11.63
CA VAL A 404 17.58 1.70 12.07
C VAL A 404 17.39 3.21 11.96
N LEU A 405 16.37 3.63 11.21
CA LEU A 405 16.00 5.03 10.99
C LEU A 405 14.98 5.52 12.00
N PHE A 406 14.00 4.67 12.34
CA PHE A 406 12.96 4.97 13.32
C PHE A 406 12.53 3.69 14.04
N SER A 407 12.39 3.76 15.37
CA SER A 407 11.90 2.65 16.19
C SER A 407 11.22 3.20 17.43
N GLY A 408 9.92 2.92 17.59
CA GLY A 408 9.15 3.26 18.78
C GLY A 408 8.33 2.05 19.21
N PRO A 409 8.27 1.70 20.52
CA PRO A 409 7.54 0.51 20.98
C PRO A 409 6.08 0.56 20.52
N ARG A 410 5.66 -0.38 19.66
CA ARG A 410 4.31 -0.42 19.06
C ARG A 410 3.86 0.89 18.37
N GLN A 411 4.82 1.72 17.95
CA GLN A 411 4.62 2.93 17.17
C GLN A 411 5.23 2.69 15.79
N ALA A 412 4.40 2.51 14.78
CA ALA A 412 4.89 2.35 13.41
C ALA A 412 5.05 3.70 12.74
N PHE A 413 6.12 3.86 11.95
CA PHE A 413 6.15 4.80 10.83
C PHE A 413 5.74 3.99 9.60
N GLU A 414 4.53 4.20 9.11
CA GLU A 414 3.91 3.42 8.03
C GLU A 414 3.25 4.35 7.00
N PHE A 415 2.75 3.79 5.89
CA PHE A 415 2.22 4.57 4.77
C PHE A 415 3.18 5.71 4.35
N PRO A 416 4.45 5.38 4.05
CA PRO A 416 5.47 6.37 3.76
C PRO A 416 5.20 7.08 2.44
N GLN A 417 5.48 8.38 2.44
CA GLN A 417 5.41 9.27 1.29
C GLN A 417 6.66 10.15 1.28
N ILE A 418 7.09 10.57 0.10
CA ILE A 418 8.24 11.45 -0.09
C ILE A 418 7.87 12.52 -1.13
N ASN A 419 8.79 13.45 -1.42
CA ASN A 419 8.70 14.27 -2.63
C ASN A 419 9.02 13.42 -3.88
N TYR A 420 8.12 12.49 -4.20
CA TYR A 420 8.37 11.38 -5.10
C TYR A 420 8.69 11.82 -6.53
N LYS A 421 8.03 12.86 -7.03
CA LYS A 421 8.25 13.38 -8.39
C LYS A 421 9.70 13.82 -8.63
N LYS A 422 10.36 14.39 -7.62
CA LYS A 422 11.73 14.92 -7.75
C LYS A 422 12.79 13.94 -7.20
N TYR A 423 12.45 13.22 -6.12
CA TYR A 423 13.40 12.42 -5.32
C TYR A 423 13.10 10.91 -5.27
N GLY A 424 12.00 10.44 -5.86
CA GLY A 424 11.75 9.00 -6.02
C GLY A 424 12.84 8.35 -6.87
N GLY A 425 13.47 7.31 -6.34
CA GLY A 425 14.60 6.65 -6.99
C GLY A 425 15.97 7.33 -6.77
N LYS A 426 16.03 8.43 -6.00
CA LYS A 426 17.23 9.28 -5.86
C LYS A 426 17.56 9.57 -4.40
N ASP A 427 18.79 10.01 -4.13
CA ASP A 427 19.20 10.48 -2.78
C ASP A 427 18.25 11.58 -2.31
N TYR A 428 17.84 11.48 -1.05
CA TYR A 428 16.75 12.23 -0.44
C TYR A 428 16.97 12.33 1.08
N SER A 429 16.22 13.20 1.73
CA SER A 429 16.40 13.52 3.14
C SER A 429 15.13 13.38 3.95
N TYR A 430 13.94 13.51 3.37
CA TYR A 430 12.67 13.55 4.11
C TYR A 430 11.66 12.52 3.63
N ALA A 431 11.10 11.79 4.60
CA ALA A 431 9.91 10.97 4.44
C ALA A 431 8.80 11.44 5.38
N TYR A 432 7.56 11.31 4.95
CA TYR A 432 6.35 11.58 5.71
C TYR A 432 5.60 10.26 5.88
N GLY A 433 5.06 9.99 7.06
CA GLY A 433 4.40 8.72 7.34
C GLY A 433 3.25 8.88 8.33
N LEU A 434 2.32 7.94 8.24
CA LEU A 434 1.26 7.75 9.21
C LEU A 434 1.82 7.01 10.43
N GLY A 435 1.64 7.60 11.61
CA GLY A 435 2.00 6.96 12.87
C GLY A 435 0.90 6.02 13.35
N LEU A 436 1.22 4.73 13.50
CA LEU A 436 0.29 3.72 14.02
C LEU A 436 0.62 3.37 15.47
N ASN A 437 -0.29 3.64 16.38
CA ASN A 437 -0.20 3.29 17.79
C ASN A 437 -1.00 2.02 18.05
N HIS A 438 -0.32 0.88 18.18
CA HIS A 438 -0.97 -0.45 18.27
C HIS A 438 -1.97 -0.66 17.11
N PHE A 439 -1.52 -0.37 15.87
CA PHE A 439 -2.30 -0.38 14.62
C PHE A 439 -3.31 0.76 14.42
N ILE A 440 -3.65 1.53 15.47
CA ILE A 440 -4.56 2.67 15.34
C ILE A 440 -3.80 3.89 14.81
N PRO A 441 -4.22 4.50 13.70
CA PRO A 441 -3.57 5.70 13.17
C PRO A 441 -3.84 6.89 14.09
N ASP A 442 -2.80 7.51 14.65
CA ASP A 442 -2.97 8.53 15.71
C ASP A 442 -2.13 9.80 15.56
N ARG A 443 -1.24 9.86 14.56
CA ARG A 443 -0.35 11.00 14.31
C ARG A 443 0.18 11.00 12.89
N LEU A 444 0.73 12.12 12.46
CA LEU A 444 1.54 12.24 11.25
C LEU A 444 2.98 12.54 11.65
N THR A 445 3.93 11.88 10.99
CA THR A 445 5.35 11.99 11.31
C THR A 445 6.13 12.36 10.06
N LYS A 446 6.98 13.39 10.15
CA LYS A 446 8.08 13.61 9.21
C LYS A 446 9.35 13.02 9.81
N LEU A 447 10.15 12.36 8.99
CA LEU A 447 11.43 11.73 9.35
C LEU A 447 12.53 12.29 8.44
N ASN A 448 13.58 12.84 9.02
CA ASN A 448 14.83 13.07 8.32
C ASN A 448 15.63 11.76 8.30
N VAL A 449 15.80 11.13 7.13
CA VAL A 449 16.43 9.80 7.03
C VAL A 449 17.96 9.85 7.16
N LYS A 450 18.57 11.05 7.14
CA LYS A 450 20.01 11.25 7.35
C LYS A 450 20.33 11.51 8.83
N THR A 451 19.52 12.34 9.50
CA THR A 451 19.76 12.72 10.92
C THR A 451 18.94 11.94 11.93
N LYS A 452 17.90 11.22 11.47
CA LYS A 452 16.89 10.50 12.30
C LYS A 452 16.00 11.43 13.13
N GLU A 453 16.07 12.74 12.90
CA GLU A 453 15.18 13.72 13.51
C GLU A 453 13.74 13.52 13.02
N THR A 454 12.78 13.75 13.91
CA THR A 454 11.35 13.61 13.58
C THR A 454 10.54 14.83 14.02
N TRP A 455 9.52 15.15 13.24
CA TRP A 455 8.49 16.14 13.57
C TRP A 455 7.14 15.43 13.57
N VAL A 456 6.28 15.77 14.53
CA VAL A 456 5.02 15.06 14.73
C VAL A 456 3.88 16.06 14.84
N TRP A 457 2.86 15.86 14.01
CA TRP A 457 1.54 16.45 14.22
C TRP A 457 0.63 15.42 14.87
N GLN A 458 -0.05 15.81 15.95
CA GLN A 458 -0.99 14.97 16.68
C GLN A 458 -2.00 15.83 17.44
N GLU A 459 -3.29 15.48 17.34
CA GLU A 459 -4.36 16.04 18.16
C GLU A 459 -5.10 14.94 18.94
N PRO A 460 -5.62 15.22 20.15
CA PRO A 460 -6.46 14.27 20.87
C PRO A 460 -7.72 13.90 20.06
N ASN A 461 -8.07 12.62 20.03
CA ASN A 461 -9.22 12.10 19.29
C ASN A 461 -9.22 12.49 17.79
N ALA A 462 -8.04 12.58 17.18
CA ALA A 462 -7.87 12.76 15.75
C ALA A 462 -7.14 11.55 15.17
N TYR A 463 -7.69 10.98 14.10
CA TYR A 463 -7.19 9.76 13.46
C TYR A 463 -6.91 10.07 11.99
N PRO A 464 -5.65 10.41 11.63
CA PRO A 464 -5.30 10.82 10.29
C PRO A 464 -5.17 9.65 9.30
N SER A 465 -5.23 9.96 8.01
CA SER A 465 -4.85 9.06 6.91
C SER A 465 -3.39 9.26 6.52
N GLU A 466 -2.89 8.46 5.57
CA GLU A 466 -1.60 8.67 4.91
C GLU A 466 -1.36 10.15 4.52
N PRO A 467 -0.16 10.70 4.81
CA PRO A 467 0.22 12.08 4.47
C PRO A 467 0.75 12.21 3.03
N ILE A 468 -0.07 12.70 2.10
CA ILE A 468 0.35 12.94 0.71
C ILE A 468 1.10 14.27 0.60
N PHE A 469 2.36 14.22 0.16
CA PHE A 469 3.17 15.41 -0.09
C PHE A 469 2.80 16.10 -1.42
N VAL A 470 2.67 17.43 -1.39
CA VAL A 470 2.47 18.25 -2.59
C VAL A 470 3.49 19.38 -2.61
N GLN A 471 4.40 19.32 -3.58
CA GLN A 471 5.47 20.30 -3.75
C GLN A 471 4.94 21.71 -4.07
N ALA A 472 5.51 22.76 -3.49
CA ALA A 472 5.24 24.13 -3.95
C ALA A 472 5.75 24.33 -5.41
N PRO A 473 5.11 25.14 -6.26
CA PRO A 473 5.56 25.36 -7.64
C PRO A 473 6.98 25.94 -7.76
N ASP A 474 7.39 26.74 -6.79
CA ASP A 474 8.66 27.46 -6.68
C ASP A 474 9.62 26.82 -5.66
N ALA A 475 9.39 25.54 -5.31
CA ALA A 475 10.18 24.79 -4.35
C ALA A 475 11.68 24.73 -4.70
N ILE A 476 12.51 25.14 -3.74
CA ILE A 476 13.97 25.08 -3.79
C ILE A 476 14.44 23.84 -3.02
N GLU A 477 14.02 23.73 -1.76
CA GLU A 477 14.33 22.63 -0.84
C GLU A 477 13.44 21.40 -1.09
N GLU A 478 13.86 20.26 -0.56
CA GLU A 478 13.14 18.99 -0.74
C GLU A 478 11.74 19.00 -0.10
N ASP A 479 11.61 19.68 1.03
CA ASP A 479 10.41 19.81 1.85
C ASP A 479 9.67 21.15 1.65
N ASP A 480 9.99 21.92 0.61
CA ASP A 480 9.21 23.09 0.19
C ASP A 480 7.86 22.64 -0.41
N GLY A 481 6.83 22.59 0.43
CA GLY A 481 5.51 22.15 0.04
C GLY A 481 4.57 21.97 1.22
N ILE A 482 3.54 21.17 1.01
CA ILE A 482 2.55 20.83 2.03
C ILE A 482 2.35 19.33 2.12
N VAL A 483 1.73 18.92 3.22
CA VAL A 483 1.23 17.56 3.43
C VAL A 483 -0.29 17.60 3.58
N LEU A 484 -0.98 16.72 2.85
CA LEU A 484 -2.43 16.55 2.89
C LEU A 484 -2.80 15.24 3.58
N SER A 485 -3.73 15.28 4.53
CA SER A 485 -4.24 14.07 5.20
C SER A 485 -5.72 14.23 5.54
N ALA A 486 -6.53 13.20 5.28
CA ALA A 486 -7.91 13.16 5.75
C ALA A 486 -7.92 12.71 7.21
N VAL A 487 -8.62 13.43 8.07
CA VAL A 487 -8.63 13.17 9.51
C VAL A 487 -10.06 12.96 9.99
N ILE A 488 -10.27 11.91 10.76
CA ILE A 488 -11.51 11.72 11.52
C ILE A 488 -11.30 12.28 12.92
N SER A 489 -12.20 13.15 13.37
CA SER A 489 -12.23 13.62 14.76
C SER A 489 -13.65 13.52 15.33
N PRO A 490 -14.03 12.36 15.91
CA PRO A 490 -15.40 12.13 16.37
C PRO A 490 -15.68 12.77 17.75
N ALA A 491 -15.03 13.89 18.06
CA ALA A 491 -15.23 14.61 19.31
C ALA A 491 -16.62 15.26 19.36
N VAL A 492 -17.28 15.18 20.51
CA VAL A 492 -18.60 15.81 20.73
C VAL A 492 -18.50 17.32 20.50
N GLY A 493 -19.38 17.87 19.67
CA GLY A 493 -19.44 19.32 19.39
C GLY A 493 -18.51 19.80 18.27
N HIS A 494 -17.77 18.90 17.61
CA HIS A 494 -16.93 19.21 16.45
C HIS A 494 -17.42 18.49 15.20
N LYS A 495 -17.03 18.99 14.01
CA LYS A 495 -17.30 18.31 12.75
C LYS A 495 -16.54 16.97 12.71
N PRO A 496 -17.18 15.88 12.24
CA PRO A 496 -16.67 14.52 12.39
C PRO A 496 -15.40 14.22 11.60
N SER A 497 -15.11 14.97 10.54
CA SER A 497 -13.90 14.77 9.72
C SER A 497 -13.47 16.07 9.03
N TYR A 498 -12.22 16.15 8.62
CA TYR A 498 -11.65 17.28 7.89
C TYR A 498 -10.48 16.85 7.00
N LEU A 499 -10.21 17.61 5.94
CA LEU A 499 -8.90 17.57 5.27
C LEU A 499 -7.96 18.49 6.04
N LEU A 500 -6.84 17.95 6.51
CA LEU A 500 -5.75 18.66 7.15
C LEU A 500 -4.70 19.07 6.10
N ILE A 501 -4.20 20.30 6.21
CA ILE A 501 -3.11 20.84 5.41
C ILE A 501 -2.00 21.31 6.34
N LEU A 502 -0.85 20.64 6.27
CA LEU A 502 0.34 20.97 7.06
C LEU A 502 1.43 21.58 6.19
N ASP A 503 2.22 22.47 6.76
CA ASP A 503 3.52 22.86 6.20
C ASP A 503 4.47 21.65 6.28
N ALA A 504 5.04 21.27 5.14
CA ALA A 504 5.87 20.08 5.08
C ALA A 504 7.24 20.28 5.76
N LYS A 505 7.67 21.50 6.08
CA LYS A 505 8.94 21.77 6.79
C LYS A 505 8.86 21.41 8.25
N ASP A 506 7.89 21.96 8.97
CA ASP A 506 7.80 21.88 10.43
C ASP A 506 6.58 21.11 10.94
N MET A 507 5.73 20.60 10.04
CA MET A 507 4.48 19.90 10.35
C MET A 507 3.45 20.78 11.09
N SER A 508 3.59 22.11 11.03
CA SER A 508 2.60 23.05 11.55
C SER A 508 1.36 23.11 10.66
N GLU A 509 0.21 23.36 11.27
CA GLU A 509 -1.04 23.43 10.53
C GLU A 509 -1.21 24.76 9.80
N ILE A 510 -1.50 24.69 8.50
CA ILE A 510 -1.79 25.84 7.64
C ILE A 510 -3.31 26.09 7.57
N ALA A 511 -4.07 25.02 7.36
CA ALA A 511 -5.51 25.08 7.20
C ALA A 511 -6.15 23.70 7.42
N ARG A 512 -7.46 23.71 7.67
CA ARG A 512 -8.31 22.52 7.59
C ARG A 512 -9.61 22.82 6.88
N ALA A 513 -10.13 21.84 6.16
CA ALA A 513 -11.42 21.89 5.46
C ALA A 513 -12.37 20.84 6.04
N GLU A 514 -13.30 21.28 6.88
CA GLU A 514 -14.15 20.43 7.69
C GLU A 514 -15.42 19.99 6.97
N VAL A 515 -15.82 18.72 7.16
CA VAL A 515 -17.00 18.09 6.55
C VAL A 515 -17.97 17.58 7.62
N ASP A 516 -19.27 17.62 7.31
CA ASP A 516 -20.35 17.20 8.23
C ASP A 516 -20.67 15.70 8.15
N THR A 517 -19.72 14.88 7.68
CA THR A 517 -19.84 13.42 7.60
C THR A 517 -18.56 12.76 8.05
N ILE A 518 -18.68 11.57 8.65
CA ILE A 518 -17.54 10.69 8.89
C ILE A 518 -16.95 10.28 7.54
N ILE A 519 -15.62 10.19 7.47
CA ILE A 519 -14.87 9.60 6.37
C ILE A 519 -14.25 8.31 6.91
N PRO A 520 -14.64 7.10 6.47
CA PRO A 520 -13.99 5.86 6.92
C PRO A 520 -12.48 5.83 6.61
N VAL A 521 -11.77 4.82 7.13
CA VAL A 521 -10.34 4.65 6.85
C VAL A 521 -10.07 4.64 5.34
N THR A 522 -9.01 5.34 4.94
CA THR A 522 -8.48 5.30 3.58
C THR A 522 -7.03 4.85 3.61
N PHE A 523 -6.62 4.02 2.66
CA PHE A 523 -5.26 3.47 2.61
C PHE A 523 -4.34 4.38 1.81
N HIS A 524 -4.51 4.41 0.49
CA HIS A 524 -3.65 5.17 -0.41
C HIS A 524 -4.42 6.10 -1.32
N GLY A 525 -3.68 6.97 -1.98
CA GLY A 525 -4.23 7.89 -2.95
C GLY A 525 -3.16 8.71 -3.65
N MET A 526 -3.61 9.78 -4.30
CA MET A 526 -2.73 10.68 -5.03
C MET A 526 -3.30 12.10 -5.06
N PHE A 527 -2.41 13.07 -5.27
CA PHE A 527 -2.82 14.43 -5.61
C PHE A 527 -2.70 14.67 -7.12
N LYS A 528 -3.84 14.83 -7.80
CA LYS A 528 -3.93 15.23 -9.21
C LYS A 528 -3.93 16.75 -9.28
N ARG A 529 -2.86 17.35 -9.80
CA ARG A 529 -2.85 18.81 -10.09
C ARG A 529 -3.89 19.16 -11.16
N ALA A 530 -4.48 20.34 -11.05
CA ALA A 530 -5.47 20.87 -11.99
C ALA A 530 -4.87 21.18 -13.36
#